data_AF-A0A1F2YKI3-F1
#
_entry.id   AF-A0A1F2YKI3-F1
#
_cell.length_a   1.000
_cell.length_b   1.000
_cell.length_c   1.000
_cell.angle_alpha   90.00
_cell.angle_beta   90.00
_cell.angle_gamma   90.00
#
_symmetry.space_group_name_H-M   'P 1'
#
loop_
_entity.id
_entity.type
_entity.pdbx_description
1 polymer ?
#
loop_
_entity_poly.entity_id
_entity_poly.type
_entity_poly.pdbx_seq_one_letter_code
_entity_poly.pdbx_strand_id
1 'polypeptide(L)'
;DTAERLAGYIKSTVAVLLKQLLGKSSNDVVQASIQFSEKSLFKDAEGQFRVGEALDASLVTSLKYNYAEIKAGNEVDKAALTELYKQFAEATVRHFMNDFNKTLDLGMIKRKAADIGSAAVIKAVHIAANKIIPNLTKDELLALAEYHDTLFHA
;
A
#
# COMPACT_ATOMS: atom_id res chain seq x y z
N ASP A 1 4.52 13.58 16.00
CA ASP A 1 3.12 14.05 16.04
C ASP A 1 2.24 13.58 14.88
N THR A 2 2.32 14.10 13.64
CA THR A 2 1.40 13.68 12.54
C THR A 2 1.57 12.22 12.10
N ALA A 3 2.82 11.75 11.97
CA ALA A 3 3.12 10.35 11.62
C ALA A 3 2.69 9.37 12.72
N GLU A 4 2.80 9.80 13.98
CA GLU A 4 2.42 9.03 15.15
C GLU A 4 0.90 8.90 15.29
N ARG A 5 0.16 9.97 14.98
CA ARG A 5 -1.31 9.93 14.86
C ARG A 5 -1.77 9.02 13.71
N LEU A 6 -1.10 9.07 12.56
CA LEU A 6 -1.38 8.17 11.45
C LEU A 6 -1.12 6.71 11.83
N ALA A 7 0.04 6.42 12.42
CA ALA A 7 0.39 5.08 12.90
C ALA A 7 -0.61 4.58 13.95
N GLY A 8 -1.04 5.44 14.87
CA GLY A 8 -2.08 5.14 15.85
C GLY A 8 -3.43 4.81 15.21
N TYR A 9 -3.81 5.56 14.17
CA TYR A 9 -5.05 5.33 13.41
C TYR A 9 -5.01 4.04 12.58
N ILE A 10 -3.89 3.77 11.90
CA ILE A 10 -3.66 2.52 11.17
C ILE A 10 -3.74 1.35 12.15
N LYS A 11 -3.05 1.42 13.29
CA LYS A 11 -3.06 0.38 14.33
C LYS A 11 -4.46 0.10 14.86
N SER A 12 -5.24 1.12 15.18
CA SER A 12 -6.60 0.94 15.71
C SER A 12 -7.54 0.33 14.67
N THR A 13 -7.45 0.78 13.43
CA THR A 13 -8.24 0.24 12.31
C THR A 13 -7.89 -1.22 12.05
N VAL A 14 -6.60 -1.55 11.93
CA VAL A 14 -6.12 -2.92 11.75
C VAL A 14 -6.55 -3.82 12.91
N ALA A 15 -6.48 -3.36 14.16
CA ALA A 15 -6.91 -4.15 15.31
C ALA A 15 -8.41 -4.48 15.30
N VAL A 16 -9.26 -3.54 14.85
CA VAL A 16 -10.71 -3.78 14.69
C VAL A 16 -10.97 -4.80 13.58
N LEU A 17 -10.30 -4.65 12.44
CA LEU A 17 -10.43 -5.56 11.30
C LEU A 17 -9.96 -6.98 11.66
N LEU A 18 -8.81 -7.10 12.34
CA LEU A 18 -8.31 -8.38 12.86
C LEU A 18 -9.29 -9.03 13.83
N LYS A 19 -9.92 -8.25 14.73
CA LYS A 19 -10.92 -8.77 15.66
C LYS A 19 -12.19 -9.26 14.96
N GLN A 20 -12.57 -8.65 13.83
CA GLN A 20 -13.68 -9.12 13.00
C GLN A 20 -13.31 -10.40 12.23
N LEU A 21 -12.07 -10.49 11.71
CA LEU A 21 -11.53 -11.70 11.07
C LEU A 21 -11.41 -12.88 12.04
N LEU A 22 -10.96 -12.63 13.27
CA LEU A 22 -10.75 -13.64 14.32
C LEU A 22 -12.00 -13.87 15.19
N GLY A 23 -13.07 -13.11 14.94
CA GLY A 23 -14.35 -13.28 15.61
C GLY A 23 -15.10 -14.50 15.07
N LYS A 24 -16.05 -15.03 15.84
CA LYS A 24 -16.96 -16.07 15.35
C LYS A 24 -17.88 -15.47 14.28
N SER A 25 -17.54 -15.63 13.01
CA SER A 25 -18.41 -15.37 11.86
C SER A 25 -18.73 -16.69 11.17
N SER A 26 -19.89 -16.79 10.50
CA SER A 26 -20.21 -17.99 9.71
C SER A 26 -19.25 -18.15 8.53
N ASN A 27 -19.06 -19.38 8.08
CA ASN A 27 -18.20 -19.69 6.93
C ASN A 27 -18.58 -18.86 5.69
N ASP A 28 -19.88 -18.67 5.45
CA ASP A 28 -20.39 -17.87 4.33
C ASP A 28 -19.98 -16.39 4.42
N VAL A 29 -19.87 -15.85 5.64
CA VAL A 29 -19.48 -14.44 5.87
C VAL A 29 -17.99 -14.24 5.68
N VAL A 30 -17.16 -15.22 6.07
CA VAL A 30 -15.69 -15.11 5.94
C VAL A 30 -15.18 -15.51 4.55
N GLN A 31 -15.99 -16.21 3.75
CA GLN A 31 -15.58 -16.69 2.42
C GLN A 31 -15.09 -15.56 1.50
N ALA A 32 -15.76 -14.41 1.51
CA ALA A 32 -15.34 -13.26 0.71
C ALA A 32 -13.97 -12.70 1.14
N SER A 33 -13.71 -12.67 2.45
CA SER A 33 -12.40 -12.23 2.98
C SER A 33 -11.30 -13.25 2.66
N ILE A 34 -11.59 -14.55 2.71
CA ILE A 34 -10.65 -15.61 2.31
C ILE A 34 -10.30 -15.47 0.82
N GLN A 35 -11.30 -15.31 -0.05
CA GLN A 35 -11.08 -15.12 -1.48
C GLN A 35 -10.26 -13.86 -1.78
N PHE A 36 -10.47 -12.77 -1.03
CA PHE A 36 -9.63 -11.58 -1.13
C PHE A 36 -8.19 -11.86 -0.70
N SER A 37 -7.98 -12.58 0.42
CA SER A 37 -6.65 -12.97 0.87
C SER A 37 -5.94 -13.85 -0.15
N GLU A 38 -6.63 -14.81 -0.76
CA GLU A 38 -6.10 -15.65 -1.84
C GLU A 38 -5.70 -14.82 -3.07
N LYS A 39 -6.53 -13.85 -3.47
CA LYS A 39 -6.21 -12.90 -4.56
C LYS A 39 -5.06 -11.97 -4.22
N SER A 40 -4.76 -11.79 -2.94
CA SER A 40 -3.66 -10.95 -2.46
C SER A 40 -2.38 -11.77 -2.21
N LEU A 41 -2.40 -13.08 -2.48
CA LEU A 41 -1.30 -13.99 -2.24
C LEU A 41 -0.63 -14.38 -3.56
N PHE A 42 0.65 -14.04 -3.71
CA PHE A 42 1.43 -14.29 -4.92
C PHE A 42 2.68 -15.09 -4.56
N LYS A 43 3.31 -15.72 -5.54
CA LYS A 43 4.64 -16.28 -5.38
C LYS A 43 5.66 -15.30 -5.95
N ASP A 44 6.73 -15.04 -5.22
CA ASP A 44 7.90 -14.36 -5.77
C ASP A 44 8.70 -15.28 -6.71
N ALA A 45 9.79 -14.76 -7.28
CA ALA A 45 10.66 -15.49 -8.19
C ALA A 45 11.30 -16.73 -7.52
N GLU A 46 11.47 -16.70 -6.20
CA GLU A 46 11.97 -17.78 -5.36
C GLU A 46 10.86 -18.77 -4.93
N GLY A 47 9.63 -18.58 -5.41
CA GLY A 47 8.48 -19.41 -5.11
C GLY A 47 7.90 -19.21 -3.71
N GLN A 48 8.35 -18.20 -2.96
CA GLN A 48 7.85 -17.87 -1.63
C GLN A 48 6.55 -17.10 -1.73
N PHE A 49 5.61 -17.41 -0.84
CA PHE A 49 4.35 -16.68 -0.77
C PHE A 49 4.54 -15.27 -0.22
N ARG A 50 4.03 -14.28 -0.95
CA ARG A 50 4.03 -12.86 -0.61
C ARG A 50 2.62 -12.32 -0.61
N VAL A 51 2.36 -11.37 0.29
CA VAL A 51 1.11 -10.61 0.29
C VAL A 51 1.35 -9.34 -0.52
N GLY A 52 0.50 -9.08 -1.51
CA GLY A 52 0.63 -7.93 -2.39
C GLY A 52 -0.67 -7.61 -3.12
N GLU A 53 -0.55 -6.84 -4.19
CA GLU A 53 -1.63 -6.59 -5.14
C GLU A 53 -1.06 -6.60 -6.56
N ALA A 54 -1.94 -6.79 -7.55
CA ALA A 54 -1.58 -6.53 -8.94
C ALA A 54 -1.61 -5.01 -9.19
N LEU A 55 -0.47 -4.46 -9.59
CA LEU A 55 -0.34 -3.05 -9.94
C LEU A 55 -0.47 -2.82 -11.45
N ASP A 56 -0.80 -1.60 -11.84
CA ASP A 56 -0.76 -1.19 -13.24
C ASP A 56 0.65 -1.33 -13.81
N ALA A 57 0.76 -1.96 -14.99
CA ALA A 57 2.05 -2.27 -15.59
C ALA A 57 2.86 -1.01 -15.95
N SER A 58 2.19 0.09 -16.32
CA SER A 58 2.86 1.35 -16.64
C SER A 58 3.42 2.03 -15.39
N LEU A 59 2.71 1.92 -14.25
CA LEU A 59 3.20 2.38 -12.96
C LEU A 59 4.47 1.62 -12.54
N VAL A 60 4.43 0.29 -12.57
CA VAL A 60 5.58 -0.55 -12.20
C VAL A 60 6.77 -0.27 -13.12
N THR A 61 6.53 -0.16 -14.43
CA THR A 61 7.58 0.15 -15.41
C THR A 61 8.23 1.50 -15.12
N SER A 62 7.43 2.53 -14.82
CA SER A 62 7.93 3.88 -14.53
C SER A 62 8.72 3.93 -13.21
N LEU A 63 8.28 3.21 -12.18
CA LEU A 63 9.02 3.08 -10.93
C LEU A 63 10.36 2.35 -11.13
N LYS A 64 10.35 1.19 -11.80
CA LYS A 64 11.57 0.42 -12.10
C LYS A 64 12.57 1.22 -12.93
N TYR A 65 12.10 1.99 -13.91
CA TYR A 65 12.94 2.90 -14.69
C TYR A 65 13.66 3.91 -13.77
N ASN A 66 12.93 4.60 -12.89
CA ASN A 66 13.54 5.56 -11.96
C ASN A 66 14.52 4.90 -10.99
N TYR A 67 14.22 3.70 -10.49
CA TYR A 67 15.14 2.96 -9.63
C TYR A 67 16.44 2.57 -10.35
N ALA A 68 16.35 2.17 -11.63
CA ALA A 68 17.53 1.87 -12.43
C ALA A 68 18.40 3.12 -12.66
N GLU A 69 17.79 4.26 -12.97
CA GLU A 69 18.49 5.53 -13.13
C GLU A 69 19.20 5.97 -11.85
N ILE A 70 18.52 5.89 -10.70
CA ILE A 70 19.12 6.18 -9.39
C ILE A 70 20.32 5.26 -9.12
N LYS A 71 20.18 3.95 -9.37
CA LYS A 71 21.25 2.96 -9.17
C LYS A 71 22.43 3.15 -10.12
N ALA A 72 22.19 3.72 -11.30
CA ALA A 72 23.25 4.13 -12.23
C ALA A 72 23.95 5.45 -11.82
N GLY A 73 23.46 6.13 -10.78
CA GLY A 73 23.99 7.42 -10.32
C GLY A 73 23.47 8.63 -11.10
N ASN A 74 22.46 8.44 -11.95
CA ASN A 74 21.86 9.50 -12.73
C ASN A 74 20.93 10.37 -11.86
N GLU A 75 20.72 11.61 -12.29
CA GLU A 75 19.72 12.46 -11.67
C GLU A 75 18.32 12.07 -12.15
N VAL A 76 17.37 12.01 -11.21
CA VAL A 76 15.97 11.72 -11.49
C VAL A 76 15.09 12.89 -11.11
N ASP A 77 13.98 13.03 -11.83
CA ASP A 77 12.94 14.00 -11.48
C ASP A 77 12.21 13.54 -10.21
N LYS A 78 12.58 14.14 -9.07
CA LYS A 78 11.96 13.82 -7.78
C LYS A 78 10.50 14.21 -7.70
N ALA A 79 10.03 15.18 -8.50
CA ALA A 79 8.61 15.53 -8.55
C ALA A 79 7.82 14.42 -9.26
N ALA A 80 8.32 13.95 -10.41
CA ALA A 80 7.74 12.79 -11.09
C ALA A 80 7.76 11.53 -10.22
N LEU A 81 8.88 11.25 -9.53
CA LEU A 81 8.99 10.13 -8.59
C LEU A 81 7.99 10.25 -7.44
N THR A 82 7.75 11.47 -6.95
CA THR A 82 6.75 11.75 -5.90
C THR A 82 5.35 11.37 -6.37
N GLU A 83 4.96 11.69 -7.60
CA GLU A 83 3.65 11.31 -8.15
C GLU A 83 3.52 9.80 -8.35
N LEU A 84 4.59 9.11 -8.77
CA LEU A 84 4.57 7.65 -8.86
C LEU A 84 4.35 6.98 -7.49
N TYR A 85 5.00 7.48 -6.44
CA TYR A 85 4.79 6.98 -5.08
C TYR A 85 3.38 7.23 -4.54
N LYS A 86 2.73 8.33 -4.94
CA LYS A 86 1.33 8.59 -4.62
C LYS A 86 0.42 7.57 -5.30
N GLN A 87 0.61 7.33 -6.60
CA GLN A 87 -0.17 6.33 -7.35
C GLN A 87 -0.01 4.93 -6.75
N PHE A 88 1.23 4.56 -6.41
CA PHE A 88 1.51 3.30 -5.72
C PHE A 88 0.77 3.22 -4.38
N ALA A 89 0.86 4.25 -3.54
CA ALA A 89 0.15 4.28 -2.26
C ALA A 89 -1.38 4.22 -2.41
N GLU A 90 -1.95 4.91 -3.39
CA GLU A 90 -3.38 4.89 -3.67
C GLU A 90 -3.87 3.49 -4.07
N ALA A 91 -3.13 2.80 -4.95
CA ALA A 91 -3.42 1.42 -5.34
C ALA A 91 -3.45 0.52 -4.09
N THR A 92 -2.40 0.57 -3.28
CA THR A 92 -2.22 -0.33 -2.14
C THR A 92 -3.24 -0.07 -1.04
N VAL A 93 -3.55 1.20 -0.76
CA VAL A 93 -4.61 1.55 0.19
C VAL A 93 -5.98 1.15 -0.35
N ARG A 94 -6.25 1.34 -1.65
CA ARG A 94 -7.51 0.91 -2.24
C ARG A 94 -7.70 -0.60 -2.13
N HIS A 95 -6.70 -1.39 -2.48
CA HIS A 95 -6.79 -2.85 -2.40
C HIS A 95 -6.95 -3.32 -0.95
N PHE A 96 -6.00 -2.98 -0.07
CA PHE A 96 -5.98 -3.54 1.28
C PHE A 96 -6.95 -2.89 2.27
N MET A 97 -7.40 -1.65 2.04
CA MET A 97 -8.42 -1.03 2.88
C MET A 97 -9.78 -1.08 2.21
N ASN A 98 -9.96 -0.49 1.01
CA ASN A 98 -11.30 -0.37 0.44
C ASN A 98 -11.87 -1.70 -0.02
N ASP A 99 -11.11 -2.45 -0.82
CA ASP A 99 -11.60 -3.71 -1.37
C ASP A 99 -11.70 -4.79 -0.31
N PHE A 100 -10.76 -4.83 0.63
CA PHE A 100 -10.90 -5.68 1.82
C PHE A 100 -12.14 -5.32 2.66
N ASN A 101 -12.40 -4.04 2.96
CA ASN A 101 -13.56 -3.62 3.76
C ASN A 101 -14.90 -3.99 3.10
N LYS A 102 -14.95 -4.10 1.76
CA LYS A 102 -16.15 -4.59 1.05
C LYS A 102 -16.42 -6.08 1.28
N THR A 103 -15.41 -6.86 1.66
CA THR A 103 -15.58 -8.29 2.00
C THR A 103 -16.20 -8.49 3.37
N LEU A 104 -16.13 -7.47 4.23
CA LEU A 104 -16.64 -7.52 5.59
C LEU A 104 -18.12 -7.13 5.60
N ASP A 105 -18.90 -7.78 6.47
CA ASP A 105 -20.29 -7.41 6.74
C ASP A 105 -20.38 -6.13 7.61
N LEU A 106 -19.85 -5.04 7.05
CA LEU A 106 -19.92 -3.70 7.62
C LEU A 106 -21.23 -3.09 7.13
N GLY A 107 -22.25 -3.09 7.99
CA GLY A 107 -23.45 -2.28 7.77
C GLY A 107 -23.11 -0.83 7.41
N MET A 108 -24.05 -0.09 6.80
CA MET A 108 -23.79 1.18 6.09
C MET A 108 -22.94 2.21 6.86
N ILE A 109 -23.15 2.36 8.17
CA ILE A 109 -22.41 3.32 9.01
C ILE A 109 -20.92 2.96 9.09
N LYS A 110 -20.61 1.68 9.33
CA LYS A 110 -19.23 1.20 9.45
C LYS A 110 -18.50 1.27 8.12
N ARG A 111 -19.20 0.97 7.02
CA ARG A 111 -18.68 1.10 5.65
C ARG A 111 -18.28 2.54 5.33
N LYS A 112 -19.16 3.50 5.64
CA LYS A 112 -18.85 4.93 5.43
C LYS A 112 -17.67 5.41 6.28
N ALA A 113 -17.56 4.94 7.52
CA ALA A 113 -16.41 5.25 8.38
C ALA A 113 -15.09 4.67 7.83
N ALA A 114 -15.13 3.45 7.30
CA ALA A 114 -14.01 2.81 6.62
C ALA A 114 -13.55 3.59 5.38
N ASP A 115 -14.49 4.05 4.53
CA ASP A 115 -14.18 4.85 3.34
C ASP A 115 -13.48 6.18 3.72
N ILE A 116 -13.98 6.85 4.78
CA ILE A 116 -13.35 8.07 5.32
C ILE A 116 -11.93 7.78 5.82
N GLY A 117 -11.74 6.64 6.50
CA GLY A 117 -10.44 6.22 7.00
C GLY A 117 -9.43 6.00 5.89
N SER A 118 -9.82 5.31 4.83
CA SER A 118 -8.98 5.09 3.65
C SER A 118 -8.58 6.40 2.97
N ALA A 119 -9.53 7.32 2.76
CA ALA A 119 -9.24 8.63 2.20
C ALA A 119 -8.26 9.44 3.07
N ALA A 120 -8.37 9.34 4.39
CA ALA A 120 -7.44 9.98 5.32
C ALA A 120 -6.03 9.39 5.23
N VAL A 121 -5.90 8.06 5.08
CA VAL A 121 -4.61 7.38 4.89
C VAL A 121 -3.97 7.81 3.57
N ILE A 122 -4.71 7.79 2.45
CA ILE A 122 -4.22 8.27 1.14
C ILE A 122 -3.66 9.68 1.25
N LYS A 123 -4.45 10.60 1.83
CA LYS A 123 -4.03 11.98 2.02
C LYS A 123 -2.77 12.10 2.87
N ALA A 124 -2.66 11.32 3.94
CA ALA A 124 -1.48 11.35 4.81
C ALA A 124 -0.22 10.84 4.09
N VAL A 125 -0.35 9.78 3.29
CA VAL A 125 0.77 9.29 2.46
C VAL A 125 1.15 10.31 1.39
N HIS A 126 0.20 11.01 0.76
CA HIS A 126 0.51 12.07 -0.19
C HIS A 126 1.30 13.22 0.45
N ILE A 127 0.91 13.64 1.66
CA ILE A 127 1.64 14.64 2.44
C ILE A 127 3.05 14.14 2.74
N ALA A 128 3.20 12.87 3.15
CA ALA A 128 4.50 12.28 3.44
C ALA A 128 5.38 12.22 2.18
N ALA A 129 4.86 11.74 1.05
CA ALA A 129 5.58 11.66 -0.22
C ALA A 129 6.07 13.05 -0.68
N ASN A 130 5.19 14.05 -0.66
CA ASN A 130 5.53 15.45 -0.99
C ASN A 130 6.61 16.05 -0.08
N LYS A 131 6.71 15.57 1.17
CA LYS A 131 7.66 16.10 2.14
C LYS A 131 8.98 15.34 2.12
N ILE A 132 8.95 14.03 1.94
CA ILE A 132 10.12 13.17 2.08
C ILE A 132 10.90 13.12 0.76
N ILE A 133 10.26 12.71 -0.34
CA ILE A 133 10.95 12.38 -1.59
C ILE A 133 11.77 13.55 -2.16
N PRO A 134 11.26 14.80 -2.22
CA PRO A 134 12.06 15.93 -2.72
C PRO A 134 13.33 16.20 -1.91
N ASN A 135 13.29 15.90 -0.61
CA ASN A 135 14.35 16.20 0.34
C ASN A 135 15.35 15.05 0.56
N LEU A 136 15.16 13.90 -0.10
CA LEU A 136 16.11 12.79 -0.01
C LEU A 136 17.45 13.16 -0.64
N THR A 137 18.54 12.84 0.03
CA THR A 137 19.90 12.89 -0.50
C THR A 137 20.12 11.81 -1.56
N LYS A 138 21.26 11.84 -2.26
CA LYS A 138 21.60 10.81 -3.26
C LYS A 138 21.70 9.42 -2.62
N ASP A 139 22.35 9.33 -1.46
CA ASP A 139 22.52 8.05 -0.75
C ASP A 139 21.17 7.51 -0.24
N GLU A 140 20.29 8.39 0.24
CA GLU A 140 18.95 7.97 0.67
C GLU A 140 18.06 7.56 -0.51
N LEU A 141 18.18 8.23 -1.66
CA LEU A 141 17.49 7.81 -2.89
C LEU A 141 17.99 6.44 -3.35
N LEU A 142 19.31 6.20 -3.28
CA LEU A 142 19.90 4.91 -3.62
C LEU A 142 19.35 3.81 -2.70
N ALA A 143 19.39 4.02 -1.38
CA ALA A 143 18.84 3.05 -0.43
C ALA A 143 17.34 2.80 -0.66
N LEU A 144 16.57 3.84 -0.98
CA LEU A 144 15.15 3.73 -1.34
C LEU A 144 14.97 2.87 -2.60
N ALA A 145 15.75 3.12 -3.66
CA ALA A 145 15.67 2.41 -4.92
C ALA A 145 16.11 0.93 -4.79
N GLU A 146 17.19 0.67 -4.05
CA GLU A 146 17.68 -0.69 -3.79
C GLU A 146 16.64 -1.52 -3.04
N TYR A 147 16.03 -0.96 -1.99
CA TYR A 147 15.01 -1.67 -1.23
C TYR A 147 13.71 -1.83 -2.02
N HIS A 148 13.14 -0.74 -2.55
CA HIS A 148 11.80 -0.79 -3.12
C HIS A 148 11.74 -1.57 -4.44
N ASP A 149 12.82 -1.60 -5.23
CA ASP A 149 12.84 -2.41 -6.45
C ASP A 149 12.66 -3.91 -6.15
N THR A 150 13.10 -4.39 -4.98
CA THR A 150 12.91 -5.79 -4.55
C THR A 150 11.46 -6.16 -4.25
N LEU A 151 10.57 -5.18 -4.12
CA LEU A 151 9.16 -5.39 -3.78
C LEU A 151 8.28 -5.71 -4.99
N PHE A 152 8.80 -5.53 -6.22
CA PHE A 152 8.04 -5.70 -7.46
C PHE A 152 8.39 -7.01 -8.17
N HIS A 153 7.53 -8.02 -7.99
CA HIS A 153 7.63 -9.35 -8.61
C HIS A 153 6.84 -9.43 -9.92
N ALA A 154 7.29 -10.28 -10.84
CA ALA A 154 6.68 -10.52 -12.16
C ALA A 154 5.80 -11.77 -12.16
#